data_AF-A0A7R9LTJ0-F1
#
_entry.id   AF-A0A7R9LTJ0-F1
#
_cell.length_a   1.000
_cell.length_b   1.000
_cell.length_c   1.000
_cell.angle_alpha   90.00
_cell.angle_beta   90.00
_cell.angle_gamma   90.00
#
_symmetry.space_group_name_H-M   'P 1'
#
loop_
_entity.id
_entity.type
_entity.pdbx_description
1 polymer ?
#
loop_
_entity_poly.entity_id
_entity_poly.type
_entity_poly.pdbx_seq_one_letter_code
_entity_poly.pdbx_strand_id
1 'polypeptide(L)'
;MVDPDLFGRNGTNYGQFKHWLVVNIAGADLQNGRQLTEFIPSVPSRGTGFHRYVFLVYKQPDVMPTDNRTEVGGQSYSLEGRLFWDIRAFAAKYHLGQPIGINYYLAQFDS
;
A
#
# COMPACT_ATOMS: atom_id res chain seq x y z
N MET A 1 -3.14 -0.48 0.00
CA MET A 1 -2.95 -1.90 0.38
C MET A 1 -1.47 -2.16 0.55
N VAL A 2 -1.09 -2.78 1.66
CA VAL A 2 0.30 -3.12 1.97
C VAL A 2 0.43 -4.59 2.37
N ASP A 3 1.58 -5.17 2.06
CA ASP A 3 1.99 -6.52 2.48
C ASP A 3 3.29 -6.43 3.31
N PRO A 4 3.23 -6.61 4.64
CA PRO A 4 4.41 -6.60 5.52
C PRO A 4 5.20 -7.91 5.51
N ASP A 5 4.74 -8.94 4.79
CA ASP A 5 5.24 -10.31 4.87
C ASP A 5 5.92 -10.77 3.57
N LEU A 6 6.37 -9.86 2.70
CA LEU A 6 6.95 -10.17 1.38
C LEU A 6 8.02 -11.30 1.41
N PHE A 7 8.82 -11.34 2.48
CA PHE A 7 9.87 -12.33 2.70
C PHE A 7 9.49 -13.40 3.75
N GLY A 8 8.19 -13.63 3.93
CA GLY A 8 7.61 -14.44 4.98
C GLY A 8 7.40 -13.66 6.28
N ARG A 9 6.51 -14.20 7.14
CA ARG A 9 6.05 -13.54 8.38
C ARG A 9 7.15 -13.29 9.42
N ASN A 10 8.21 -14.10 9.39
CA ASN A 10 9.39 -13.94 10.25
C ASN A 10 10.51 -13.13 9.58
N GLY A 11 10.31 -12.68 8.34
CA GLY A 11 11.23 -11.80 7.63
C GLY A 11 11.18 -10.39 8.23
N THR A 12 11.92 -10.17 9.31
CA THR A 12 12.00 -8.86 9.96
C THR A 12 12.98 -7.96 9.19
N ASN A 13 12.57 -6.72 8.86
CA ASN A 13 13.41 -5.55 8.50
C ASN A 13 13.34 -5.01 7.05
N TYR A 14 12.33 -5.33 6.25
CA TYR A 14 12.26 -4.85 4.86
C TYR A 14 11.09 -3.92 4.54
N GLY A 15 10.51 -3.26 5.55
CA GLY A 15 9.32 -2.43 5.37
C GLY A 15 8.13 -3.23 4.84
N GLN A 16 7.14 -2.56 4.28
CA GLN A 16 5.99 -3.18 3.62
C GLN A 16 6.15 -3.10 2.10
N PHE A 17 5.62 -4.09 1.39
CA PHE A 17 5.38 -4.00 -0.04
C PHE A 17 4.09 -3.23 -0.31
N LYS A 18 4.17 -2.12 -1.04
CA LYS A 18 3.02 -1.30 -1.42
C LYS A 18 2.31 -1.89 -2.66
N HIS A 19 1.24 -2.65 -2.42
CA HIS A 19 0.41 -3.23 -3.49
C HIS A 19 -0.42 -2.19 -4.24
N TRP A 20 -0.91 -1.16 -3.55
CA TRP A 20 -1.84 -0.20 -4.14
C TRP A 20 -1.93 1.06 -3.27
N LEU A 21 -1.92 2.24 -3.91
CA LEU A 21 -2.06 3.53 -3.24
C LEU A 21 -2.90 4.48 -4.11
N VAL A 22 -4.01 4.94 -3.54
CA VAL A 22 -4.92 5.93 -4.13
C VAL A 22 -5.12 7.05 -3.11
N VAL A 23 -5.10 8.28 -3.58
CA VAL A 23 -5.24 9.51 -2.78
C VAL A 23 -6.25 10.43 -3.43
N ASN A 24 -6.64 11.49 -2.74
CA ASN A 24 -7.62 12.48 -3.20
C ASN A 24 -8.96 11.84 -3.60
N ILE A 25 -9.41 10.84 -2.83
CA ILE A 25 -10.69 10.17 -3.02
C ILE A 25 -11.81 11.07 -2.50
N ALA A 26 -12.76 11.42 -3.36
CA ALA A 26 -13.95 12.19 -2.97
C ALA A 26 -15.00 11.25 -2.34
N GLY A 27 -15.10 11.24 -1.01
CA GLY A 27 -16.04 10.38 -0.29
C GLY A 27 -15.72 8.90 -0.51
N ALA A 28 -16.59 8.18 -1.23
CA ALA A 28 -16.41 6.78 -1.58
C ALA A 28 -16.06 6.57 -3.07
N ASP A 29 -15.86 7.66 -3.84
CA ASP A 29 -15.56 7.59 -5.26
C ASP A 29 -14.08 7.28 -5.51
N LEU A 30 -13.78 6.00 -5.37
CA LEU A 30 -12.44 5.47 -5.61
C LEU A 30 -11.99 5.64 -7.07
N GLN A 31 -12.92 5.61 -8.03
CA GLN A 31 -12.60 5.63 -9.46
C GLN A 31 -12.00 6.96 -9.89
N ASN A 32 -12.48 8.05 -9.31
CA ASN A 32 -11.95 9.40 -9.56
C ASN A 32 -10.82 9.82 -8.60
N GLY A 33 -10.41 8.93 -7.70
CA GLY A 33 -9.22 9.14 -6.88
C GLY A 33 -7.93 9.15 -7.71
N ARG A 34 -6.92 9.88 -7.27
CA ARG A 34 -5.59 9.88 -7.89
C ARG A 34 -4.84 8.61 -7.50
N GLN A 35 -4.61 7.72 -8.45
CA GLN A 35 -3.75 6.55 -8.25
C GLN A 35 -2.27 6.96 -8.29
N LEU A 36 -1.56 6.73 -7.18
CA LEU A 36 -0.10 6.95 -7.06
C LEU A 36 0.69 5.66 -7.20
N THR A 37 0.06 4.52 -6.96
CA THR A 37 0.65 3.21 -7.17
C THR A 37 -0.43 2.31 -7.70
N GLU A 38 -0.21 1.77 -8.89
CA GLU A 38 -1.16 0.87 -9.55
C GLU A 38 -1.37 -0.39 -8.71
N PHE A 39 -2.57 -0.97 -8.80
CA PHE A 39 -2.90 -2.18 -8.06
C PHE A 39 -2.10 -3.37 -8.61
N ILE A 40 -1.41 -4.08 -7.71
CA ILE A 40 -0.85 -5.41 -7.98
C ILE A 40 -1.59 -6.43 -7.10
N PRO A 41 -2.09 -7.54 -7.66
CA PRO A 41 -2.76 -8.58 -6.89
C PRO A 41 -1.80 -9.28 -5.91
N SER A 42 -2.35 -10.08 -4.99
CA SER A 42 -1.55 -10.95 -4.13
C SER A 42 -0.83 -11.99 -4.96
N VAL A 43 0.50 -11.97 -4.90
CA VAL A 43 1.37 -12.95 -5.56
C VAL A 43 2.45 -13.44 -4.59
N PRO A 44 2.05 -14.05 -3.44
CA PRO A 44 2.99 -14.53 -2.44
C PRO A 44 3.87 -15.64 -3.03
N SER A 45 5.17 -15.59 -2.75
CA SER A 45 6.13 -16.59 -3.23
C SER A 45 5.87 -17.97 -2.60
N ARG A 46 6.15 -19.04 -3.35
CA ARG A 46 6.08 -20.40 -2.80
C ARG A 46 6.98 -20.53 -1.56
N GLY A 47 6.42 -21.04 -0.46
CA GLY A 47 7.15 -21.34 0.77
C GLY A 47 7.23 -20.20 1.80
N THR A 48 6.70 -19.01 1.52
CA THR A 48 6.66 -17.89 2.49
C THR A 48 5.45 -17.94 3.43
N GLY A 49 4.49 -18.83 3.16
CA GLY A 49 3.28 -19.04 3.96
C GLY A 49 2.18 -18.02 3.66
N PHE A 50 1.29 -17.79 4.62
CA PHE A 50 0.25 -16.77 4.50
C PHE A 50 0.82 -15.36 4.73
N HIS A 51 0.63 -14.49 3.75
CA HIS A 51 0.92 -13.07 3.82
C HIS A 51 -0.32 -12.28 4.26
N ARG A 52 -0.11 -11.20 5.00
CA ARG A 52 -1.17 -10.25 5.38
C ARG A 52 -1.30 -9.17 4.31
N TYR A 53 -2.47 -9.08 3.70
CA TYR A 53 -2.78 -7.98 2.79
C TYR A 53 -3.71 -7.00 3.48
N VAL A 54 -3.16 -5.84 3.85
CA VAL A 54 -3.86 -4.87 4.70
C VAL A 54 -4.32 -3.67 3.88
N PHE A 55 -5.63 -3.40 3.90
CA PHE A 55 -6.23 -2.16 3.43
C PHE A 55 -6.33 -1.18 4.59
N LEU A 56 -5.81 0.02 4.39
CA LEU A 56 -5.94 1.13 5.33
C LEU A 56 -6.54 2.32 4.60
N VAL A 57 -7.51 2.98 5.22
CA VAL A 57 -8.13 4.21 4.74
C VAL A 57 -7.84 5.30 5.75
N TYR A 58 -7.34 6.44 5.26
CA TYR A 58 -7.04 7.62 6.06
C TYR A 58 -7.92 8.78 5.62
N LYS A 59 -8.32 9.62 6.58
CA LYS A 59 -8.98 10.89 6.26
C LYS A 59 -7.92 11.92 5.89
N GLN A 60 -8.01 12.48 4.70
CA GLN A 60 -7.13 13.57 4.30
C GLN A 60 -7.59 14.89 4.92
N PRO A 61 -6.67 15.70 5.48
CA PRO A 61 -7.01 17.03 5.97
C PRO A 61 -7.26 18.03 4.84
N ASP A 62 -6.62 17.82 3.68
CA ASP A 62 -6.75 18.63 2.47
C ASP A 62 -6.40 17.80 1.21
N VAL A 63 -6.59 18.37 0.03
CA VAL A 63 -6.14 17.82 -1.25
C VAL A 63 -4.62 17.65 -1.20
N MET A 64 -4.17 16.41 -1.37
CA MET A 64 -2.75 16.09 -1.34
C MET A 64 -2.10 16.53 -2.66
N PRO A 65 -0.92 17.16 -2.63
CA PRO A 65 -0.16 17.47 -3.85
C PRO A 65 0.22 16.19 -4.58
N THR A 66 0.02 16.18 -5.90
CA THR A 66 0.30 15.03 -6.78
C THR A 66 1.20 15.43 -7.94
N ASP A 67 2.27 16.18 -7.65
CA ASP A 67 3.30 16.62 -8.60
C ASP A 67 4.49 15.63 -8.64
N ASN A 68 5.57 16.00 -9.34
CA ASN A 68 6.78 15.18 -9.50
C ASN A 68 7.52 14.83 -8.20
N ARG A 69 7.16 15.42 -7.06
CA ARG A 69 7.72 15.12 -5.73
C ARG A 69 6.91 14.09 -4.96
N THR A 70 5.79 13.67 -5.52
CA THR A 70 4.91 12.67 -4.92
C THR A 70 5.55 11.30 -5.02
N GLU A 71 5.49 10.51 -3.95
CA GLU A 71 5.97 9.13 -3.97
C GLU A 71 5.08 8.28 -4.88
N VAL A 72 5.48 8.19 -6.15
CA VAL A 72 4.87 7.27 -7.13
C VAL A 72 5.57 5.91 -6.97
N GLY A 73 4.79 4.84 -6.95
CA GLY A 73 5.29 3.46 -6.96
C GLY A 73 4.87 2.80 -8.26
N GLY A 74 5.79 2.06 -8.88
CA GLY A 74 5.73 1.40 -10.18
C GLY A 74 4.41 1.50 -10.95
N GLN A 75 4.45 2.19 -12.10
CA GLN A 75 3.49 1.92 -13.18
C GLN A 75 3.71 0.46 -13.60
N SER A 76 2.65 -0.35 -13.70
CA SER A 76 2.70 -1.81 -13.92
C SER A 76 3.33 -2.63 -12.77
N TYR A 77 3.70 -3.89 -13.05
CA TYR A 77 4.28 -4.86 -12.11
C TYR A 77 5.73 -4.54 -11.64
N SER A 78 6.18 -3.28 -11.76
CA SER A 78 7.52 -2.87 -11.31
C SER A 78 7.63 -2.90 -9.78
N LEU A 79 8.77 -3.36 -9.27
CA LEU A 79 9.13 -3.32 -7.84
C LEU A 79 9.56 -1.93 -7.37
N GLU A 80 9.86 -1.02 -8.30
CA GLU A 80 10.34 0.33 -8.02
C GLU A 80 9.32 1.12 -7.19
N GLY A 81 9.77 1.70 -6.07
CA GLY A 81 8.91 2.46 -5.16
C GLY A 81 7.84 1.64 -4.43
N ARG A 82 7.90 0.30 -4.49
CA ARG A 82 7.00 -0.60 -3.75
C ARG A 82 7.65 -1.28 -2.55
N LEU A 83 8.94 -1.62 -2.66
CA LEU A 83 9.73 -2.24 -1.59
C LEU A 83 10.09 -1.22 -0.49
N PHE A 84 10.33 -1.71 0.72
CA PHE A 84 10.80 -0.90 1.86
C PHE A 84 9.89 0.27 2.20
N TRP A 85 8.61 0.19 1.83
CA TRP A 85 7.67 1.27 2.04
C TRP A 85 7.11 1.25 3.45
N ASP A 86 6.87 2.42 4.03
CA ASP A 86 6.30 2.54 5.37
C ASP A 86 5.06 3.44 5.36
N ILE A 87 3.89 2.81 5.50
CA ILE A 87 2.61 3.50 5.61
C ILE A 87 2.58 4.50 6.77
N ARG A 88 3.30 4.23 7.88
CA ARG A 88 3.32 5.12 9.03
C ARG A 88 4.13 6.38 8.72
N ALA A 89 5.28 6.23 8.07
CA ALA A 89 6.07 7.36 7.58
C ALA A 89 5.29 8.19 6.55
N PHE A 90 4.58 7.55 5.62
CA PHE A 90 3.72 8.23 4.66
C PHE A 90 2.59 9.00 5.34
N ALA A 91 1.88 8.38 6.29
CA ALA A 91 0.82 9.04 7.05
C ALA A 91 1.34 10.24 7.87
N ALA A 92 2.53 10.14 8.45
CA ALA A 92 3.18 11.23 9.16
C ALA A 92 3.56 12.39 8.22
N LYS A 93 4.15 12.08 7.07
CA LYS A 93 4.57 13.07 6.05
C LYS A 93 3.40 13.93 5.55
N TYR A 94 2.21 13.34 5.40
CA TYR A 94 1.02 14.02 4.89
C TYR A 94 -0.01 14.35 5.99
N HIS A 95 0.38 14.29 7.26
CA HIS A 95 -0.46 14.63 8.41
C HIS A 95 -1.83 13.92 8.42
N LEU A 96 -1.86 12.66 8.00
CA LEU A 96 -3.09 11.87 7.86
C LEU A 96 -3.65 11.35 9.20
N GLY A 97 -2.86 11.41 10.27
CA GLY A 97 -3.23 10.89 11.58
C GLY A 97 -3.39 9.38 11.60
N GLN A 98 -4.41 8.89 12.30
CA GLN A 98 -4.71 7.46 12.40
C GLN A 98 -5.65 7.01 11.27
N PRO A 99 -5.57 5.74 10.83
CA PRO A 99 -6.51 5.22 9.85
C PRO A 99 -7.94 5.26 10.41
N ILE A 100 -8.89 5.67 9.55
CA ILE A 100 -10.33 5.70 9.86
C ILE A 100 -11.06 4.41 9.46
N GLY A 101 -10.38 3.55 8.69
CA GLY A 101 -10.89 2.26 8.27
C GLY A 101 -9.75 1.29 8.03
N ILE A 102 -9.94 0.03 8.43
CA ILE A 102 -8.98 -1.04 8.23
C ILE A 102 -9.74 -2.29 7.82
N ASN A 103 -9.23 -3.00 6.81
CA ASN A 103 -9.65 -4.36 6.51
C ASN A 103 -8.41 -5.16 6.08
N TYR A 104 -8.48 -6.49 6.14
CA TYR A 104 -7.37 -7.34 5.70
C TYR A 104 -7.85 -8.71 5.27
N TYR A 105 -7.00 -9.39 4.51
CA TYR A 105 -7.13 -10.81 4.20
C TYR A 105 -5.77 -11.50 4.22
N LEU A 106 -5.78 -12.82 4.21
CA LEU A 106 -4.59 -13.66 4.10
C LEU A 106 -4.60 -14.36 2.74
N ALA A 107 -3.44 -14.39 2.07
CA ALA A 107 -3.25 -15.26 0.91
C ALA A 107 -1.87 -15.95 1.00
N GLN A 108 -1.76 -17.12 0.41
CA GLN A 108 -0.52 -17.86 0.24
C GLN A 108 -0.44 -18.33 -1.21
N PHE A 109 0.73 -18.80 -1.63
CA PHE A 109 0.96 -19.29 -2.98
C PHE A 109 -0.12 -20.30 -3.38
N ASP A 110 -0.79 -20.07 -4.51
CA ASP A 110 -1.64 -21.03 -5.20
C ASP A 110 -0.89 -21.65 -6.40
N SER A 111 -1.37 -22.83 -6.83
CA SER A 111 -0.72 -23.68 -7.84
C SER A 111 -0.91 -23.18 -9.25
#